data_AF-A0A3P2A492-F1
#
_entry.id   AF-A0A3P2A492-F1
#
_cell.length_a   1.000
_cell.length_b   1.000
_cell.length_c   1.000
_cell.angle_alpha   90.00
_cell.angle_beta   90.00
_cell.angle_gamma   90.00
#
_symmetry.space_group_name_H-M   'P 1'
#
loop_
_entity.id
_entity.type
_entity.pdbx_description
1 polymer ?
#
loop_
_entity_poly.entity_id
_entity_poly.type
_entity_poly.pdbx_seq_one_letter_code
_entity_poly.pdbx_strand_id
1 'polypeptide(L)'
;MFADDQSFEKIQQLFVEFRKYLELQKEYTLLEITEKLSKLLSMLLLVILVIALCVVVLFYLSFTLVYAIAPLVGGLTISYAIVAGFHILLILLVVLFRRKLIINPTVKFIAGLFLEKSNK
;
A
#
# COMPACT_ATOMS: atom_id res chain seq x y z
N MET A 1 -19.43 54.55 26.89
CA MET A 1 -20.01 53.40 27.61
C MET A 1 -20.69 52.40 26.67
N PHE A 2 -21.40 52.82 25.62
CA PHE A 2 -22.10 51.91 24.68
C PHE A 2 -21.24 51.18 23.62
N ALA A 3 -20.00 51.60 23.38
CA ALA A 3 -19.13 50.97 22.37
C ALA A 3 -18.43 49.70 22.88
N ASP A 4 -18.28 49.56 24.20
CA ASP A 4 -17.59 48.44 24.84
C ASP A 4 -18.46 47.17 24.77
N ASP A 5 -19.74 47.28 25.14
CA ASP A 5 -20.71 46.17 25.12
C ASP A 5 -20.90 45.56 23.71
N GLN A 6 -21.02 46.40 22.67
CA GLN A 6 -21.16 45.91 21.28
C GLN A 6 -19.87 45.28 20.73
N SER A 7 -18.71 45.73 21.20
CA SER A 7 -17.42 45.13 20.79
C SER A 7 -17.22 43.77 21.45
N PHE A 8 -17.68 43.62 22.69
CA PHE A 8 -17.62 42.37 23.45
C PHE A 8 -18.51 41.28 22.82
N GLU A 9 -19.74 41.61 22.43
CA GLU A 9 -20.65 40.69 21.72
C GLU A 9 -20.08 40.20 20.38
N LYS A 10 -19.44 41.08 19.60
CA LYS A 10 -18.81 40.71 18.32
C LYS A 10 -17.63 39.77 18.50
N ILE A 11 -16.79 39.99 19.51
CA ILE A 11 -15.67 39.09 19.83
C ILE A 11 -16.20 37.72 20.25
N GLN A 12 -17.29 37.68 21.02
CA GLN A 12 -17.91 36.44 21.45
C GLN A 12 -18.54 35.68 20.26
N GLN A 13 -19.19 36.37 19.33
CA GLN A 13 -19.70 35.78 18.07
C GLN A 13 -18.58 35.23 17.19
N LEU A 14 -17.48 35.98 17.01
CA LEU A 14 -16.30 35.52 16.28
C LEU A 14 -15.70 34.27 16.92
N PHE A 15 -15.67 34.17 18.26
CA PHE A 15 -15.16 32.99 18.96
C PHE A 15 -16.05 31.76 18.76
N VAL A 16 -17.37 31.97 18.70
CA VAL A 16 -18.34 30.90 18.41
C VAL A 16 -18.21 30.43 16.96
N GLU A 17 -18.12 31.34 16.00
CA GLU A 17 -17.90 30.99 14.58
C GLU A 17 -16.55 30.30 14.37
N PHE A 18 -15.49 30.78 15.02
CA PHE A 18 -14.17 30.17 14.97
C PHE A 18 -14.17 28.75 15.56
N ARG A 19 -14.84 28.52 16.70
CA ARG A 19 -15.06 27.17 17.25
C ARG A 19 -15.81 26.28 16.27
N LYS A 20 -16.87 26.80 15.66
CA LYS A 20 -17.69 26.07 14.70
C LYS A 20 -16.88 25.71 13.44
N TYR A 21 -16.04 26.62 12.98
CA TYR A 21 -15.11 26.38 11.87
C TYR A 21 -14.07 25.31 12.21
N LEU A 22 -13.50 25.33 13.41
CA LEU A 22 -12.57 24.28 13.87
C LEU A 22 -13.24 22.92 14.01
N GLU A 23 -14.49 22.86 14.50
CA GLU A 23 -15.28 21.62 14.54
C GLU A 23 -15.52 21.07 13.15
N LEU A 24 -15.97 21.91 12.20
CA LEU A 24 -16.13 21.52 10.82
C LEU A 24 -14.80 21.02 10.24
N GLN A 25 -13.71 21.76 10.42
CA GLN A 25 -12.41 21.38 9.86
C GLN A 25 -11.88 20.07 10.44
N LYS A 26 -12.18 19.77 11.71
CA LYS A 26 -11.87 18.49 12.34
C LYS A 26 -12.67 17.35 11.70
N GLU A 27 -14.00 17.51 11.53
CA GLU A 27 -14.83 16.51 10.85
C GLU A 27 -14.39 16.28 9.40
N TYR A 28 -14.16 17.36 8.63
CA TYR A 28 -13.65 17.25 7.26
C TYR A 28 -12.31 16.53 7.18
N THR A 29 -11.39 16.83 8.10
CA THR A 29 -10.07 16.16 8.14
C THR A 29 -10.22 14.68 8.48
N LEU A 30 -11.07 14.34 9.45
CA LEU A 30 -11.34 12.94 9.82
C LEU A 30 -12.00 12.17 8.67
N LEU A 31 -12.96 12.78 7.97
CA LEU A 31 -13.62 12.20 6.81
C LEU A 31 -12.61 11.93 5.69
N GLU A 32 -11.77 12.91 5.37
CA GLU A 32 -10.79 12.80 4.29
C GLU A 32 -9.69 11.77 4.61
N ILE A 33 -9.24 11.69 5.87
CA ILE A 33 -8.31 10.65 6.33
C ILE A 33 -8.96 9.27 6.19
N THR A 34 -10.23 9.14 6.62
CA THR A 34 -10.96 7.88 6.56
C THR A 34 -11.16 7.41 5.13
N GLU A 35 -11.50 8.33 4.21
CA GLU A 35 -11.65 8.02 2.78
C GLU A 35 -10.33 7.52 2.18
N LYS A 36 -9.22 8.23 2.43
CA LYS A 36 -7.89 7.83 1.94
C LYS A 36 -7.44 6.50 2.53
N LEU A 37 -7.65 6.30 3.83
CA LEU A 37 -7.31 5.05 4.51
C LEU A 37 -8.14 3.89 3.95
N SER A 38 -9.44 4.09 3.76
CA SER A 38 -10.34 3.08 3.17
C SER A 38 -9.92 2.70 1.76
N LYS A 39 -9.57 3.69 0.91
CA LYS A 39 -9.06 3.45 -0.45
C LYS A 39 -7.74 2.68 -0.44
N LEU A 40 -6.82 3.04 0.46
CA LEU A 40 -5.53 2.36 0.62
C LEU A 40 -5.74 0.91 1.08
N LEU A 41 -6.56 0.70 2.10
CA LEU A 41 -6.89 -0.62 2.63
C LEU A 41 -7.56 -1.49 1.56
N SER A 42 -8.53 -0.95 0.83
CA SER A 42 -9.20 -1.67 -0.26
C SER A 42 -8.22 -2.12 -1.35
N MET A 43 -7.32 -1.23 -1.79
CA MET A 43 -6.28 -1.57 -2.76
C MET A 43 -5.31 -2.61 -2.20
N LEU A 44 -4.89 -2.46 -0.94
CA LEU A 44 -3.97 -3.38 -0.29
C LEU A 44 -4.57 -4.79 -0.17
N LEU A 45 -5.85 -4.89 0.23
CA LEU A 45 -6.58 -6.16 0.29
C LEU A 45 -6.67 -6.84 -1.08
N LEU A 46 -6.99 -6.08 -2.13
CA LEU A 46 -7.03 -6.61 -3.50
C LEU A 46 -5.65 -7.14 -3.92
N VAL A 47 -4.58 -6.36 -3.70
CA VAL A 47 -3.22 -6.76 -4.03
C VAL A 47 -2.81 -8.03 -3.28
N ILE A 48 -3.10 -8.12 -1.97
CA ILE A 48 -2.83 -9.31 -1.17
C ILE A 48 -3.58 -10.53 -1.72
N LEU A 49 -4.86 -10.38 -2.06
CA LEU A 49 -5.68 -11.45 -2.63
C LEU A 49 -5.10 -11.95 -3.96
N VAL A 50 -4.72 -11.03 -4.85
CA VAL A 50 -4.11 -11.37 -6.14
C VAL A 50 -2.78 -12.07 -5.95
N ILE A 51 -1.91 -11.57 -5.06
CA ILE A 51 -0.63 -12.21 -4.75
C ILE A 51 -0.85 -13.62 -4.20
N ALA A 52 -1.81 -13.81 -3.30
CA ALA A 52 -2.13 -15.13 -2.75
C ALA A 52 -2.55 -16.11 -3.86
N LEU A 53 -3.41 -15.69 -4.78
CA LEU A 53 -3.79 -16.50 -5.94
C LEU A 53 -2.60 -16.79 -6.86
N CYS A 54 -1.76 -15.78 -7.13
CA CYS A 54 -0.55 -15.96 -7.93
C CYS A 54 0.39 -16.99 -7.30
N VAL A 55 0.61 -16.95 -5.99
CA VAL A 55 1.47 -17.93 -5.29
C VAL A 55 0.95 -19.35 -5.46
N VAL A 56 -0.37 -19.55 -5.34
CA VAL A 56 -0.99 -20.87 -5.55
C VAL A 56 -0.76 -21.36 -6.98
N VAL A 57 -1.00 -20.53 -7.99
CA VAL A 57 -0.77 -20.88 -9.39
C VAL A 57 0.70 -21.18 -9.67
N LEU A 58 1.61 -20.36 -9.15
CA LEU A 58 3.06 -20.51 -9.34
C LEU A 58 3.57 -21.80 -8.69
N PHE A 59 2.98 -22.18 -7.56
CA PHE A 59 3.27 -23.46 -6.90
C PHE A 59 2.85 -24.65 -7.77
N TYR A 60 1.62 -24.65 -8.30
CA TYR A 60 1.18 -25.71 -9.22
C TYR A 60 2.00 -25.79 -10.51
N LEU A 61 2.35 -24.64 -11.10
CA LEU A 61 3.24 -24.58 -12.27
C LEU A 61 4.62 -25.18 -11.96
N SER A 62 5.14 -24.95 -10.75
CA SER A 62 6.41 -25.54 -10.31
C SER A 62 6.33 -27.07 -10.27
N PHE A 63 5.22 -27.65 -9.78
CA PHE A 63 5.02 -29.11 -9.85
C PHE A 63 4.99 -29.60 -11.29
N THR A 64 4.22 -28.93 -12.17
CA THR A 64 4.18 -29.30 -13.60
C THR A 64 5.58 -29.33 -14.20
N LEU A 65 6.42 -28.33 -13.89
CA LEU A 65 7.79 -28.28 -14.37
C LEU A 65 8.62 -29.45 -13.83
N VAL A 66 8.50 -29.78 -12.55
CA VAL A 66 9.17 -30.94 -11.93
C VAL A 66 8.79 -32.24 -12.62
N TYR A 67 7.49 -32.48 -12.86
CA TYR A 67 7.03 -33.68 -13.55
C TYR A 67 7.48 -33.74 -15.00
N ALA A 68 7.59 -32.59 -15.68
CA ALA A 68 8.08 -32.52 -17.06
C ALA A 68 9.57 -32.88 -17.17
N ILE A 69 10.39 -32.46 -16.20
CA ILE A 69 11.84 -32.73 -16.21
C ILE A 69 12.20 -34.09 -15.57
N ALA A 70 11.34 -34.64 -14.71
CA ALA A 70 11.53 -35.94 -14.04
C ALA A 70 12.00 -37.08 -14.95
N PRO A 71 11.39 -37.32 -16.13
CA PRO A 71 11.86 -38.37 -17.02
C PRO A 71 13.21 -38.06 -17.69
N LEU A 72 13.61 -36.79 -17.80
CA LEU A 72 14.90 -36.41 -18.41
C LEU A 72 16.07 -36.51 -17.43
N VAL A 73 15.83 -36.19 -16.17
CA VAL A 73 16.90 -36.07 -15.15
C VAL A 73 17.00 -37.33 -14.27
N GLY A 74 16.25 -38.39 -14.61
CA GLY A 74 16.35 -39.69 -13.94
C GLY A 74 15.62 -39.78 -12.60
N GLY A 75 14.64 -38.91 -12.34
CA GLY A 75 13.77 -39.02 -11.17
C GLY A 75 13.22 -37.68 -10.64
N LEU A 76 12.17 -37.80 -9.82
CA LEU A 76 11.51 -36.65 -9.17
C LEU A 76 12.44 -35.92 -8.21
N THR A 77 13.27 -36.65 -7.46
CA THR A 77 14.16 -36.07 -6.44
C THR A 77 15.17 -35.09 -7.03
N ILE A 78 15.84 -35.48 -8.12
CA ILE A 78 16.83 -34.63 -8.78
C ILE A 78 16.15 -33.43 -9.45
N SER A 79 14.94 -33.64 -9.96
CA SER A 79 14.12 -32.61 -10.57
C SER A 79 13.72 -31.51 -9.58
N TYR A 80 13.27 -31.89 -8.37
CA TYR A 80 13.04 -30.92 -7.30
C TYR A 80 14.31 -30.19 -6.89
N ALA A 81 15.46 -30.87 -6.83
CA ALA A 81 16.74 -30.24 -6.49
C ALA A 81 17.15 -29.16 -7.51
N ILE A 82 16.95 -29.42 -8.81
CA ILE A 82 17.22 -28.45 -9.88
C ILE A 82 16.28 -27.25 -9.80
N VAL A 83 14.97 -27.49 -9.67
CA VAL A 83 13.97 -26.42 -9.57
C VAL A 83 14.18 -25.58 -8.31
N ALA A 84 14.55 -26.20 -7.19
CA ALA A 84 14.92 -25.50 -5.97
C ALA A 84 16.18 -24.63 -6.16
N GLY A 85 17.21 -25.15 -6.83
CA GLY A 85 18.41 -24.39 -7.19
C GLY A 85 18.09 -23.17 -8.05
N PHE A 86 17.19 -23.32 -9.03
CA PHE A 86 16.71 -22.20 -9.85
C PHE A 86 15.98 -21.14 -9.01
N HIS A 87 15.11 -21.56 -8.07
CA HIS A 87 14.42 -20.61 -7.18
C HIS A 87 15.40 -19.85 -6.26
N ILE A 88 16.44 -20.52 -5.74
CA ILE A 88 17.48 -19.88 -4.94
C ILE A 88 18.24 -18.84 -5.77
N LEU A 89 18.60 -19.17 -7.02
CA LEU A 89 19.22 -18.22 -7.94
C LEU A 89 18.32 -17.01 -8.23
N LEU A 90 17.02 -17.25 -8.42
CA LEU A 90 16.04 -16.19 -8.64
C LEU A 90 15.93 -15.27 -7.42
N ILE A 91 15.91 -15.83 -6.20
CA ILE A 91 15.94 -15.06 -4.95
C ILE A 91 17.21 -14.22 -4.88
N LEU A 92 18.38 -14.81 -5.17
CA LEU A 92 19.65 -14.10 -5.17
C LEU A 92 19.62 -12.90 -6.14
N LEU A 93 19.09 -13.10 -7.35
CA LEU A 93 18.96 -12.06 -8.36
C LEU A 93 18.01 -10.94 -7.87
N VAL A 94 16.88 -11.28 -7.27
CA VAL A 94 15.97 -10.28 -6.66
C VAL A 94 16.66 -9.49 -5.55
N VAL A 95 17.45 -10.15 -4.69
CA VAL A 95 18.19 -9.50 -3.59
C VAL A 95 19.26 -8.53 -4.12
N LEU A 96 19.90 -8.85 -5.26
CA LEU A 96 20.84 -7.95 -5.93
C LEU A 96 20.12 -6.73 -6.54
N PHE A 97 18.99 -6.95 -7.22
CA PHE A 97 18.20 -5.88 -7.83
C PHE A 97 17.19 -5.22 -6.87
N ARG A 98 17.25 -5.51 -5.56
CA ARG A 98 16.25 -5.10 -4.55
C ARG A 98 15.93 -3.60 -4.56
N ARG A 99 16.92 -2.75 -4.85
CA ARG A 99 16.73 -1.30 -4.93
C ARG A 99 15.79 -0.89 -6.06
N LYS A 100 15.92 -1.53 -7.23
CA LYS A 100 15.12 -1.21 -8.42
C LYS A 100 13.75 -1.89 -8.38
N LEU A 101 13.68 -3.13 -7.90
CA LEU A 101 12.45 -3.94 -7.94
C LEU A 101 11.50 -3.68 -6.77
N ILE A 102 12.02 -3.39 -5.57
CA ILE A 102 11.20 -3.25 -4.36
C ILE A 102 11.20 -1.80 -3.90
N ILE A 103 12.39 -1.24 -3.64
CA ILE A 103 12.50 0.07 -2.97
C ILE A 103 11.91 1.20 -3.84
N ASN A 104 12.28 1.28 -5.12
CA ASN A 104 11.78 2.32 -6.02
C ASN A 104 10.25 2.36 -6.16
N PRO A 105 9.55 1.25 -6.47
CA PRO A 105 8.09 1.28 -6.58
C PRO A 105 7.41 1.57 -5.22
N THR A 106 7.93 1.05 -4.11
CA THR A 106 7.40 1.38 -2.77
C THR A 106 7.54 2.86 -2.45
N VAL A 107 8.70 3.46 -2.72
CA VAL A 107 8.93 4.90 -2.50
C VAL A 107 8.02 5.73 -3.41
N LYS A 108 7.86 5.35 -4.67
CA LYS A 108 6.96 6.05 -5.61
C LYS A 108 5.48 5.95 -5.19
N PHE A 109 5.06 4.80 -4.66
CA PHE A 109 3.70 4.61 -4.13
C PHE A 109 3.43 5.50 -2.91
N ILE A 110 4.34 5.51 -1.93
CA ILE A 110 4.25 6.38 -0.74
C ILE A 110 4.28 7.84 -1.18
N ALA A 111 5.21 8.23 -2.05
CA ALA A 111 5.30 9.59 -2.57
C ALA A 111 4.02 10.00 -3.29
N GLY A 112 3.42 9.14 -4.12
CA GLY A 112 2.12 9.41 -4.75
C GLY A 112 1.01 9.64 -3.73
N LEU A 113 0.88 8.74 -2.75
CA LEU A 113 -0.16 8.83 -1.71
C LEU A 113 -0.09 10.11 -0.87
N PHE A 114 1.12 10.59 -0.55
CA PHE A 114 1.33 11.78 0.28
C PHE A 114 1.43 13.09 -0.53
N LEU A 115 2.03 13.07 -1.72
CA LEU A 115 2.30 14.27 -2.52
C LEU A 115 1.17 14.65 -3.48
N GLU A 116 0.29 13.72 -3.86
CA GLU A 116 -0.86 14.01 -4.75
C GLU A 116 -1.84 15.04 -4.14
N LYS A 117 -1.77 15.30 -2.82
CA LYS A 117 -2.54 16.37 -2.16
C LYS A 117 -1.92 17.77 -2.28
N SER A 118 -0.66 17.91 -2.71
CA SER A 118 0.02 19.21 -2.73
C SER A 118 -0.25 20.05 -3.99
N ASN A 119 -0.95 19.51 -4.99
CA ASN A 119 -1.20 20.18 -6.27
C ASN A 119 -2.70 20.37 -6.55
N LYS A 120 -3.43 20.87 -5.56
CA LYS A 120 -4.75 21.50 -5.72
C LYS A 120 -4.88 22.69 -4.78
#